data_AF-A0A3D3ZHR8-F1
#
_entry.id   AF-A0A3D3ZHR8-F1
#
_cell.length_a   1.000
_cell.length_b   1.000
_cell.length_c   1.000
_cell.angle_alpha   90.00
_cell.angle_beta   90.00
_cell.angle_gamma   90.00
#
_symmetry.space_group_name_H-M   'P 1'
#
loop_
_entity.id
_entity.type
_entity.pdbx_description
1 polymer ?
#
loop_
_entity_poly.entity_id
_entity_poly.type
_entity_poly.pdbx_seq_one_letter_code
_entity_poly.pdbx_strand_id
1 'polypeptide(L)' 'MAATYQDICQEEQPWVALGNFMNDWFDAPLAHKPEVRTYLIERTPEPFTRRNIYCGNRMFANTYELAEQY' A
#
# COMPACT_ATOMS: atom_id res chain seq x y z
N MET A 1 -0.15 4.12 6.94
CA MET A 1 -0.53 2.99 6.06
C MET A 1 -1.98 2.56 6.25
N ALA A 2 -2.48 2.45 7.48
CA ALA A 2 -3.83 1.96 7.70
C ALA A 2 -4.96 2.95 7.37
N ALA A 3 -4.79 4.24 7.68
CA ALA A 3 -5.70 5.30 7.18
C ALA A 3 -5.70 5.34 5.64
N THR A 4 -4.50 5.27 5.04
CA THR A 4 -4.32 5.20 3.59
C THR A 4 -5.08 4.02 2.96
N TYR A 5 -5.19 2.87 3.63
CA TYR A 5 -5.98 1.73 3.15
C TYR A 5 -7.47 2.05 3.05
N GLN A 6 -8.04 2.68 4.08
CA GLN A 6 -9.46 3.04 4.10
C GLN A 6 -9.76 4.10 3.04
N ASP A 7 -8.94 5.14 2.92
CA ASP A 7 -9.08 6.18 1.89
C ASP A 7 -9.04 5.56 0.48
N ILE A 8 -8.10 4.63 0.26
CA ILE A 8 -7.96 3.85 -0.97
C ILE A 8 -9.20 2.98 -1.26
N CYS A 9 -9.78 2.36 -0.23
CA CYS A 9 -10.98 1.53 -0.32
C CYS A 9 -12.26 2.35 -0.55
N GLN A 10 -12.29 3.60 -0.08
CA GLN A 10 -13.40 4.54 -0.28
C GLN A 10 -13.30 5.34 -1.58
N GLU A 11 -12.34 4.99 -2.46
CA GLU A 11 -12.07 5.65 -3.73
C GLU A 11 -11.68 7.13 -3.62
N GLU A 12 -11.45 7.64 -2.40
CA GLU A 12 -10.83 8.93 -2.22
C GLU A 12 -9.41 8.86 -2.78
N GLN A 13 -9.07 9.80 -3.67
CA GLN A 13 -7.69 9.92 -4.13
C GLN A 13 -6.88 10.46 -2.95
N PRO A 14 -5.96 9.67 -2.36
CA PRO A 14 -5.02 10.25 -1.40
C PRO A 14 -4.29 11.39 -2.12
N TRP A 15 -3.96 12.46 -1.42
CA TRP A 15 -3.25 13.61 -1.99
C TRP A 15 -1.86 13.17 -2.52
N VAL A 16 -1.81 12.64 -3.74
CA VAL A 16 -0.58 12.26 -4.43
C VAL A 16 -0.03 13.51 -5.12
N ALA A 17 1.25 13.79 -4.93
CA ALA A 17 1.92 14.90 -5.61
C ALA A 17 1.68 14.80 -7.13
N LEU A 18 1.29 15.92 -7.74
CA LEU A 18 1.05 16.09 -9.18
C LEU A 18 2.30 15.68 -9.99
N GLY A 19 2.35 14.43 -10.39
CA GLY A 19 3.39 13.85 -11.22
C GLY A 19 2.97 12.45 -11.59
N ASN A 20 3.16 12.05 -12.84
CA ASN A 20 2.85 10.72 -13.34
C ASN A 20 3.59 9.66 -12.51
N PHE A 21 2.99 9.19 -11.42
CA PHE A 21 3.43 8.06 -10.61
C PHE A 21 3.03 6.75 -11.31
N MET A 22 3.34 6.65 -12.61
CA MET A 22 3.27 5.40 -13.37
C MET A 22 4.41 4.45 -12.99
N ASN A 23 5.26 4.82 -12.03
CA ASN A 23 6.33 3.98 -11.52
C ASN A 23 5.80 3.14 -10.36
N ASP A 24 6.06 1.84 -10.43
CA ASP A 24 5.87 0.91 -9.32
C ASP A 24 6.56 1.45 -8.05
N TRP A 25 5.77 1.62 -6.98
CA TRP A 25 6.29 2.00 -5.68
C TRP A 25 6.44 0.78 -4.79
N PHE A 26 7.67 0.41 -4.48
CA PHE A 26 7.98 -0.72 -3.59
C PHE A 26 8.43 -0.22 -2.21
N ASP A 27 7.70 -0.59 -1.16
CA ASP A 27 8.03 -0.23 0.23
C ASP A 27 8.91 -1.30 0.89
N ALA A 28 10.11 -1.51 0.36
CA ALA A 28 11.10 -2.41 0.97
C ALA A 28 12.55 -2.02 0.65
N PRO A 29 13.49 -2.11 1.62
CA PRO A 29 14.89 -1.71 1.43
C PRO A 29 15.66 -2.55 0.40
N LEU A 30 15.11 -3.67 -0.08
CA LEU A 30 15.72 -4.56 -1.08
C LEU A 30 14.85 -4.72 -2.34
N ALA A 31 13.94 -3.81 -2.61
CA ALA A 31 13.03 -3.89 -3.76
C ALA A 31 13.72 -3.88 -5.14
N HIS A 32 15.02 -3.58 -5.23
CA HIS A 32 15.79 -3.75 -6.46
C HIS A 32 16.06 -5.23 -6.79
N LYS A 33 15.94 -6.14 -5.83
CA LYS A 33 16.09 -7.59 -6.05
C LYS A 33 14.81 -8.18 -6.63
N PRO A 34 14.89 -9.02 -7.67
CA PRO A 34 13.71 -9.58 -8.33
C PRO A 34 12.85 -10.42 -7.36
N GLU A 35 13.48 -11.22 -6.49
CA GLU A 35 12.80 -12.06 -5.49
C GLU A 35 11.93 -11.23 -4.53
N VAL A 36 12.44 -10.06 -4.12
CA VAL A 36 11.73 -9.15 -3.22
C VAL A 36 10.56 -8.48 -3.94
N ARG A 37 10.71 -8.12 -5.22
CA ARG A 37 9.60 -7.59 -6.03
C ARG A 37 8.49 -8.62 -6.19
N THR A 38 8.83 -9.86 -6.53
CA THR A 38 7.85 -10.95 -6.66
C THR A 38 7.06 -11.13 -5.37
N TYR A 39 7.75 -11.22 -4.23
CA TYR A 39 7.10 -11.32 -2.93
C TYR A 39 6.14 -10.15 -2.66
N LEU A 40 6.56 -8.92 -2.92
CA LEU A 40 5.73 -7.74 -2.70
C LEU A 40 4.51 -7.73 -3.63
N ILE A 41 4.66 -8.07 -4.91
CA ILE A 41 3.54 -8.15 -5.86
C ILE A 41 2.52 -9.21 -5.42
N GLU A 42 2.98 -10.39 -4.99
CA GLU A 42 2.10 -11.49 -4.58
C GLU A 42 1.38 -11.24 -3.25
N ARG A 43 2.04 -10.57 -2.30
CA ARG A 43 1.53 -10.41 -0.93
C ARG A 43 0.80 -9.09 -0.70
N THR A 44 0.91 -8.14 -1.61
CA THR A 44 0.24 -6.86 -1.49
C THR A 44 -1.27 -7.01 -1.73
N PRO A 45 -2.13 -6.46 -0.86
CA PRO A 45 -3.58 -6.46 -1.06
C PRO A 45 -4.02 -5.69 -2.32
N GLU A 46 -5.09 -6.18 -2.97
CA GLU A 46 -5.65 -5.61 -4.20
C GLU A 46 -5.83 -4.08 -4.18
N PRO A 47 -6.30 -3.43 -3.09
CA PRO A 47 -6.51 -1.98 -3.08
C PRO A 47 -5.24 -1.15 -3.38
N PHE A 48 -4.05 -1.66 -3.00
CA PHE A 48 -2.76 -1.03 -3.28
C PHE A 48 -2.21 -1.40 -4.66
N THR A 49 -2.38 -2.67 -5.07
CA THR A 49 -1.94 -3.15 -6.38
C THR A 49 -2.57 -2.36 -7.52
N ARG A 50 -3.87 -1.99 -7.40
CA ARG A 50 -4.56 -1.11 -8.38
C ARG A 50 -3.92 0.27 -8.56
N ARG A 51 -3.05 0.68 -7.63
CA ARG A 51 -2.37 1.98 -7.60
C ARG A 51 -0.85 1.85 -7.76
N ASN A 52 -0.35 0.67 -8.16
CA ASN A 52 1.08 0.34 -8.27
C ASN A 52 1.86 0.55 -6.97
N ILE A 53 1.20 0.35 -5.81
CA ILE A 53 1.81 0.43 -4.49
C ILE A 53 2.04 -1.00 -4.01
N TYR A 54 3.27 -1.38 -3.71
CA TYR A 54 3.66 -2.74 -3.33
C TYR A 54 4.35 -2.76 -1.95
N CYS A 55 3.56 -3.02 -0.91
CA CYS A 55 3.97 -2.99 0.50
C CYS A 55 4.00 -4.38 1.17
N GLY A 56 3.61 -5.43 0.46
CA GLY A 56 3.48 -6.78 1.00
C GLY A 56 2.34 -6.91 2.01
N ASN A 57 2.45 -7.86 2.93
CA ASN A 57 1.37 -8.21 3.88
C ASN A 57 1.56 -7.66 5.30
N ARG A 58 2.58 -6.81 5.53
CA ARG A 58 2.84 -6.20 6.85
C ARG A 58 2.07 -4.90 7.03
N MET A 59 0.78 -4.97 6.80
CA MET A 59 -0.14 -3.86 7.01
C MET A 59 -0.42 -3.73 8.50
N PHE A 60 -0.05 -2.60 9.11
CA PHE A 60 -0.44 -2.30 10.49
C PHE A 60 -1.95 -2.03 10.56
N ALA A 61 -2.57 -2.44 11.67
CA ALA A 61 -3.98 -2.17 11.93
C ALA A 61 -4.27 -0.66 11.95
N ASN A 62 -5.46 -0.28 11.52
CA ASN A 62 -5.88 1.11 11.59
C ASN A 62 -6.06 1.52 13.04
N THR A 63 -5.44 2.64 13.42
CA THR A 63 -5.67 3.26 14.73
C THR A 63 -7.14 3.56 14.98
N TYR A 64 -7.94 3.81 13.92
CA TYR A 64 -9.40 3.97 14.03
C TYR A 64 -10.10 2.63 14.29
N GLU A 65 -9.74 1.55 13.59
CA GLU A 65 -10.32 0.21 13.81
C GLU A 65 -9.94 -0.36 15.18
N LEU A 66 -8.74 -0.04 15.68
CA LEU A 66 -8.34 -0.35 17.05
C LEU A 66 -9.14 0.44 18.08
N ALA A 67 -9.46 1.71 17.79
CA ALA A 67 -10.23 2.56 18.69
C ALA A 67 -11.71 2.14 18.80
N GLU A 68 -12.29 1.52 17.76
CA GLU A 68 -13.65 0.97 17.79
C GLU A 68 -13.79 -0.33 18.60
N GLN A 69 -12.68 -0.99 18.96
CA GLN A 69 -12.66 -2.24 19.74
C GLN A 69 -12.59 -2.01 21.27
N TYR A 70 -12.51 -0.75 21.73
CA TYR A 70 -12.46 -0.34 23.14
C TYR A 70 -13.64 0.57 23.50
#